data_AF-A0A4Y9XJJ9-F1
#
_entry.id   AF-A0A4Y9XJJ9-F1
#
_cell.length_a   1.000
_cell.length_b   1.000
_cell.length_c   1.000
_cell.angle_alpha   90.00
_cell.angle_beta   90.00
_cell.angle_gamma   90.00
#
_symmetry.space_group_name_H-M   'P 1'
#
loop_
_entity.id
_entity.type
_entity.pdbx_description
1 polymer ?
#
loop_
_entity_poly.entity_id
_entity_poly.type
_entity_poly.pdbx_seq_one_letter_code
_entity_poly.pdbx_strand_id
1 'polypeptide(L)'
;MSTANETSALPAGYTLLNKKTMISEQGKELAMSAFIQADSRNPDAHDMYIYNDYYAYGVIDIIDKSLSALHSRITKKDWPAAMAQLEALTHFMEMESVWGMADDGERVIAMVRAYGACLVATLRALKKNGDLTPEKYPSLEYMLKAATSLGQATRGLGVDSEYDRVCQGIGKRLFSGIPREEARALHEARHKAWLQTLPADVQKEFEEEADDDDDDDEEEDEDDKPWWHGGVAGIEDVKDEDFVLSRVWKEYKDYLSECPTKPLRGPPIWDLDKWSQADKAAFSFDAMSDD
;
A
#
# COMPACT_ATOMS: atom_id res chain seq x y z
N MET A 1 28.23 1.53 35.80
CA MET A 1 28.13 0.79 34.53
C MET A 1 26.66 0.62 34.25
N SER A 2 26.09 1.55 33.47
CA SER A 2 24.69 1.48 33.04
C SER A 2 24.69 0.71 31.73
N THR A 3 24.00 -0.43 31.74
CA THR A 3 23.75 -1.23 30.54
C THR A 3 22.91 -0.38 29.59
N ALA A 4 23.53 0.09 28.51
CA ALA A 4 22.79 0.53 27.34
C ALA A 4 21.95 -0.67 26.91
N ASN A 5 20.63 -0.60 27.09
CA ASN A 5 19.73 -1.49 26.37
C ASN A 5 19.98 -1.18 24.89
N GLU A 6 20.66 -2.10 24.20
CA GLU A 6 20.66 -2.13 22.74
C GLU A 6 19.19 -2.13 22.31
N THR A 7 18.73 -0.98 21.85
CA THR A 7 17.39 -0.86 21.31
C THR A 7 17.48 -1.59 19.98
N SER A 8 16.85 -2.75 19.87
CA SER A 8 16.78 -3.50 18.60
C SER A 8 16.45 -2.52 17.47
N ALA A 9 17.29 -2.50 16.42
CA ALA A 9 17.10 -1.59 15.28
C ALA A 9 15.72 -1.75 14.63
N LEU A 10 15.15 -2.96 14.74
CA LEU A 10 13.76 -3.26 14.45
C LEU A 10 12.90 -3.12 15.73
N PRO A 11 11.98 -2.14 15.81
CA PRO A 11 11.13 -1.94 16.98
C PRO A 11 10.13 -3.10 17.18
N ALA A 12 9.76 -3.36 18.43
CA ALA A 12 8.77 -4.40 18.76
C ALA A 12 7.41 -4.11 18.09
N GLY A 13 6.78 -5.15 17.53
CA GLY A 13 5.52 -5.03 16.78
C GLY A 13 5.70 -4.54 15.33
N TYR A 14 6.94 -4.45 14.84
CA TYR A 14 7.28 -4.11 13.46
C TYR A 14 8.14 -5.19 12.82
N THR A 15 8.04 -5.27 11.51
CA THR A 15 8.72 -6.26 10.66
C THR A 15 8.94 -5.65 9.28
N LEU A 16 9.52 -6.41 8.36
CA LEU A 16 9.61 -6.02 6.96
C LEU A 16 8.62 -6.85 6.11
N LEU A 17 7.96 -6.16 5.17
CA LEU A 17 7.12 -6.77 4.14
C LEU A 17 7.99 -7.36 3.02
N ASN A 18 9.06 -6.65 2.66
CA ASN A 18 10.13 -7.05 1.75
C ASN A 18 11.45 -6.36 2.17
N LYS A 19 12.56 -6.60 1.45
CA LYS A 19 13.91 -6.07 1.78
C LYS A 19 13.93 -4.56 2.11
N LYS A 20 13.04 -3.77 1.51
CA LYS A 20 13.05 -2.29 1.58
C LYS A 20 11.86 -1.67 2.33
N THR A 21 10.90 -2.46 2.81
CA THR A 21 9.61 -1.95 3.32
C THR A 21 9.33 -2.39 4.75
N MET A 22 9.53 -1.49 5.72
CA MET A 22 9.14 -1.73 7.11
C MET A 22 7.65 -1.44 7.31
N ILE A 23 6.99 -2.31 8.08
CA ILE A 23 5.55 -2.26 8.35
C ILE A 23 5.26 -2.77 9.77
N SER A 24 4.12 -2.39 10.35
CA SER A 24 3.65 -3.06 11.58
C SER A 24 3.33 -4.53 11.33
N GLU A 25 3.45 -5.40 12.33
CA GLU A 25 3.08 -6.82 12.22
C GLU A 25 1.61 -6.99 11.77
N GLN A 26 0.70 -6.22 12.37
CA GLN A 26 -0.70 -6.20 11.98
C GLN A 26 -0.89 -5.70 10.53
N GLY A 27 -0.12 -4.68 10.11
CA GLY A 27 -0.12 -4.22 8.73
C GLY A 27 0.34 -5.30 7.76
N LYS A 28 1.39 -6.06 8.11
CA LYS A 28 1.86 -7.19 7.29
C LYS A 28 0.81 -8.27 7.15
N GLU A 29 0.13 -8.66 8.22
CA GLU A 29 -0.94 -9.65 8.16
C GLU A 29 -2.06 -9.23 7.20
N LEU A 30 -2.48 -7.96 7.29
CA LEU A 30 -3.51 -7.39 6.42
C LEU A 30 -3.04 -7.31 4.96
N ALA A 31 -1.80 -6.87 4.72
CA ALA A 31 -1.23 -6.78 3.37
C ALA A 31 -1.08 -8.17 2.74
N MET A 32 -0.54 -9.14 3.47
CA MET A 32 -0.39 -10.51 2.96
C MET A 32 -1.74 -11.16 2.69
N SER A 33 -2.76 -10.90 3.52
CA SER A 33 -4.11 -11.36 3.25
C SER A 33 -4.69 -10.75 1.96
N ALA A 34 -4.32 -9.51 1.62
CA ALA A 34 -4.70 -8.87 0.37
C ALA A 34 -3.97 -9.49 -0.84
N PHE A 35 -2.65 -9.70 -0.75
CA PHE A 35 -1.87 -10.36 -1.82
C PHE A 35 -2.37 -11.78 -2.11
N ILE A 36 -2.58 -12.60 -1.07
CA ILE A 36 -3.13 -13.96 -1.23
C ILE A 36 -4.51 -13.92 -1.93
N GLN A 37 -5.34 -12.94 -1.59
CA GLN A 37 -6.62 -12.76 -2.27
C GLN A 37 -6.47 -12.27 -3.71
N ALA A 38 -5.42 -11.53 -4.05
CA ALA A 38 -5.15 -11.09 -5.41
C ALA A 38 -4.71 -12.28 -6.26
N ASP A 39 -3.76 -13.08 -5.77
CA ASP A 39 -3.31 -14.32 -6.43
C ASP A 39 -4.48 -15.27 -6.73
N SER A 40 -5.39 -15.43 -5.77
CA SER A 40 -6.58 -16.29 -5.94
C SER A 40 -7.58 -15.74 -6.97
N ARG A 41 -7.40 -14.51 -7.46
CA ARG A 41 -8.24 -13.84 -8.48
C ARG A 41 -7.51 -13.65 -9.80
N ASN A 42 -6.23 -13.98 -9.90
CA ASN A 42 -5.42 -13.80 -11.10
C ASN A 42 -5.68 -14.96 -12.09
N PRO A 43 -6.33 -14.73 -13.24
CA PRO A 43 -6.60 -15.79 -14.22
C PRO A 43 -5.33 -16.45 -14.76
N ASP A 44 -4.23 -15.70 -14.90
CA ASP A 44 -2.96 -16.25 -15.41
C ASP A 44 -2.37 -17.26 -14.44
N ALA A 45 -2.51 -17.04 -13.12
CA ALA A 45 -2.10 -17.99 -12.10
C ALA A 45 -2.95 -19.29 -12.10
N HIS A 46 -4.07 -19.30 -12.85
CA HIS A 46 -4.97 -20.43 -13.00
C HIS A 46 -5.03 -20.99 -14.44
N ASP A 47 -4.12 -20.57 -15.33
CA ASP A 47 -4.12 -20.95 -16.75
C ASP A 47 -5.47 -20.65 -17.46
N MET A 48 -6.06 -19.50 -17.14
CA MET A 48 -7.39 -19.10 -17.63
C MET A 48 -7.37 -17.72 -18.28
N TYR A 49 -8.35 -17.49 -19.17
CA TYR A 49 -8.70 -16.16 -19.67
C TYR A 49 -10.22 -15.95 -19.58
N ILE A 50 -10.65 -14.95 -18.81
CA ILE A 50 -12.08 -14.70 -18.54
C ILE A 50 -12.60 -13.49 -19.32
N TYR A 51 -11.98 -12.33 -19.10
CA TYR A 51 -12.03 -11.11 -19.91
C TYR A 51 -10.89 -10.19 -19.45
N ASN A 52 -10.48 -9.23 -20.28
CA ASN A 52 -9.27 -8.42 -20.09
C ASN A 52 -9.11 -7.85 -18.67
N ASP A 53 -10.18 -7.28 -18.11
CA ASP A 53 -10.09 -6.54 -16.84
C ASP A 53 -10.52 -7.37 -15.63
N TYR A 54 -10.72 -8.68 -15.79
CA TYR A 54 -11.17 -9.54 -14.69
C TYR A 54 -10.28 -9.39 -13.46
N TYR A 55 -8.96 -9.42 -13.67
CA TYR A 55 -8.01 -9.34 -12.56
C TYR A 55 -8.04 -7.94 -11.91
N ALA A 56 -8.04 -6.87 -12.73
CA ALA A 56 -8.14 -5.50 -12.24
C ALA A 56 -9.38 -5.28 -11.37
N TYR A 57 -10.57 -5.75 -11.81
CA TYR A 57 -11.78 -5.68 -10.99
C TYR A 57 -11.72 -6.56 -9.73
N GLY A 58 -11.07 -7.72 -9.83
CA GLY A 58 -10.79 -8.57 -8.69
C GLY A 58 -9.96 -7.85 -7.63
N VAL A 59 -8.91 -7.12 -8.02
CA VAL A 59 -8.06 -6.33 -7.10
C VAL A 59 -8.83 -5.11 -6.57
N ILE A 60 -9.60 -4.40 -7.39
CA ILE A 60 -10.43 -3.28 -6.93
C ILE A 60 -11.42 -3.73 -5.83
N ASP A 61 -12.03 -4.92 -5.94
CA ASP A 61 -12.90 -5.43 -4.86
C ASP A 61 -12.13 -5.65 -3.52
N ILE A 62 -10.85 -6.02 -3.56
CA ILE A 62 -9.99 -6.09 -2.36
C ILE A 62 -9.79 -4.71 -1.77
N ILE A 63 -9.48 -3.72 -2.62
CA ILE A 63 -9.26 -2.34 -2.22
C ILE A 63 -10.53 -1.73 -1.63
N ASP A 64 -11.69 -1.90 -2.27
CA ASP A 64 -12.98 -1.37 -1.82
C ASP A 64 -13.35 -1.88 -0.41
N LYS A 65 -13.09 -3.17 -0.16
CA LYS A 65 -13.30 -3.79 1.16
C LYS A 65 -12.31 -3.26 2.20
N SER A 66 -11.05 -3.12 1.82
CA SER A 66 -9.99 -2.58 2.69
C SER A 66 -10.23 -1.11 3.04
N LEU A 67 -10.68 -0.29 2.08
CA LEU A 67 -11.12 1.10 2.29
C LEU A 67 -12.32 1.17 3.22
N SER A 68 -13.31 0.29 3.04
CA SER A 68 -14.48 0.23 3.92
C SER A 68 -14.10 -0.12 5.36
N ALA A 69 -13.14 -1.03 5.55
CA ALA A 69 -12.58 -1.36 6.86
C ALA A 69 -11.81 -0.15 7.45
N LEU A 70 -10.97 0.51 6.66
CA LEU A 70 -10.21 1.70 7.06
C LEU A 70 -11.14 2.83 7.51
N HIS A 71 -12.13 3.19 6.68
CA HIS A 71 -13.13 4.20 7.02
C HIS A 71 -13.88 3.85 8.32
N SER A 72 -14.23 2.57 8.51
CA SER A 72 -14.87 2.11 9.75
C SER A 72 -13.97 2.29 10.99
N ARG A 73 -12.66 2.12 10.85
CA ARG A 73 -11.70 2.36 11.94
C ARG A 73 -11.54 3.86 12.23
N ILE A 74 -11.46 4.68 11.18
CA ILE A 74 -11.40 6.15 11.29
C ILE A 74 -12.63 6.71 12.00
N THR A 75 -13.84 6.28 11.60
CA THR A 75 -15.10 6.74 12.22
C THR A 75 -15.21 6.33 13.68
N LYS A 76 -14.67 5.16 14.05
CA LYS A 76 -14.54 4.69 15.43
C LYS A 76 -13.39 5.35 16.20
N LYS A 77 -12.53 6.12 15.53
CA LYS A 77 -11.31 6.74 16.08
C LYS A 77 -10.32 5.70 16.63
N ASP A 78 -10.32 4.51 16.06
CA ASP A 78 -9.35 3.45 16.35
C ASP A 78 -8.08 3.71 15.54
N TRP A 79 -7.29 4.70 15.97
CA TRP A 79 -6.13 5.19 15.22
C TRP A 79 -5.00 4.17 15.05
N PRO A 80 -4.64 3.34 16.05
CA PRO A 80 -3.65 2.29 15.85
C PRO A 80 -4.08 1.31 14.75
N ALA A 81 -5.33 0.84 14.77
CA ALA A 81 -5.77 -0.09 13.74
C ALA A 81 -6.02 0.60 12.39
N ALA A 82 -6.42 1.88 12.37
CA ALA A 82 -6.51 2.66 11.14
C ALA A 82 -5.14 2.81 10.48
N MET A 83 -4.08 3.06 11.25
CA MET A 83 -2.71 3.11 10.74
C MET A 83 -2.25 1.77 10.19
N ALA A 84 -2.46 0.66 10.91
CA ALA A 84 -2.11 -0.66 10.39
C ALA A 84 -2.85 -1.01 9.08
N GLN A 85 -4.15 -0.67 9.00
CA GLN A 85 -4.94 -0.86 7.78
C GLN A 85 -4.48 0.05 6.63
N LEU A 86 -4.08 1.27 6.94
CA LEU A 86 -3.60 2.26 5.97
C LEU A 86 -2.23 1.87 5.42
N GLU A 87 -1.30 1.43 6.27
CA GLU A 87 0.00 0.85 5.86
C GLU A 87 -0.22 -0.31 4.89
N ALA A 88 -1.03 -1.28 5.31
CA ALA A 88 -1.32 -2.46 4.52
C ALA A 88 -1.89 -2.12 3.14
N LEU A 89 -2.90 -1.25 3.13
CA LEU A 89 -3.56 -0.83 1.89
C LEU A 89 -2.62 -0.04 0.97
N THR A 90 -1.80 0.86 1.53
CA THR A 90 -0.87 1.68 0.75
C THR A 90 0.15 0.79 0.04
N HIS A 91 0.79 -0.13 0.78
CA HIS A 91 1.78 -1.02 0.17
C HIS A 91 1.15 -2.04 -0.79
N PHE A 92 -0.06 -2.51 -0.49
CA PHE A 92 -0.79 -3.37 -1.42
C PHE A 92 -1.08 -2.65 -2.75
N MET A 93 -1.62 -1.43 -2.70
CA MET A 93 -1.90 -0.65 -3.92
C MET A 93 -0.64 -0.29 -4.71
N GLU A 94 0.47 -0.03 -4.03
CA GLU A 94 1.74 0.29 -4.69
C GLU A 94 2.33 -0.93 -5.41
N MET A 95 2.28 -2.12 -4.79
CA MET A 95 2.90 -3.33 -5.34
C MET A 95 2.00 -4.07 -6.32
N GLU A 96 0.69 -4.10 -6.08
CA GLU A 96 -0.29 -4.71 -6.98
C GLU A 96 -0.97 -3.62 -7.81
N SER A 97 -0.29 -3.10 -8.83
CA SER A 97 -0.75 -1.91 -9.58
C SER A 97 -1.84 -2.19 -10.62
N VAL A 98 -2.23 -3.46 -10.83
CA VAL A 98 -3.19 -3.85 -11.88
C VAL A 98 -4.57 -3.21 -11.70
N TRP A 99 -4.94 -2.76 -10.50
CA TRP A 99 -6.20 -2.03 -10.25
C TRP A 99 -6.31 -0.75 -11.10
N GLY A 100 -5.19 -0.14 -11.49
CA GLY A 100 -5.17 1.04 -12.34
C GLY A 100 -5.51 0.77 -13.80
N MET A 101 -5.58 -0.51 -14.20
CA MET A 101 -5.76 -0.96 -15.58
C MET A 101 -7.21 -1.30 -15.93
N ALA A 102 -8.16 -1.16 -15.00
CA ALA A 102 -9.57 -1.39 -15.28
C ALA A 102 -10.12 -0.37 -16.29
N ASP A 103 -11.00 -0.81 -17.19
CA ASP A 103 -11.69 0.07 -18.16
C ASP A 103 -12.65 1.09 -17.51
N ASP A 104 -13.05 0.86 -16.25
CA ASP A 104 -13.81 1.82 -15.44
C ASP A 104 -12.87 2.83 -14.73
N GLY A 105 -12.35 3.77 -15.52
CA GLY A 105 -11.47 4.83 -15.02
C GLY A 105 -12.13 5.76 -13.98
N GLU A 106 -13.45 5.97 -14.05
CA GLU A 106 -14.18 6.77 -13.07
C GLU A 106 -14.18 6.10 -11.68
N ARG A 107 -14.31 4.78 -11.62
CA ARG A 107 -14.16 4.00 -10.38
C ARG A 107 -12.76 4.13 -9.81
N VAL A 108 -11.73 4.03 -10.64
CA VAL A 108 -10.34 4.18 -10.22
C VAL A 108 -10.13 5.58 -9.61
N ILE A 109 -10.63 6.63 -10.25
CA ILE A 109 -10.56 8.00 -9.73
C ILE A 109 -11.27 8.13 -8.38
N ALA A 110 -12.50 7.61 -8.26
CA ALA A 110 -13.28 7.67 -7.02
C ALA A 110 -12.60 6.90 -5.88
N MET A 111 -12.02 5.73 -6.18
CA MET A 111 -11.27 4.90 -5.23
C MET A 111 -10.03 5.62 -4.72
N VAL A 112 -9.21 6.19 -5.60
CA VAL A 112 -7.99 6.92 -5.21
C VAL A 112 -8.32 8.17 -4.39
N ARG A 113 -9.38 8.92 -4.76
CA ARG A 113 -9.88 10.04 -3.94
C ARG A 113 -10.31 9.58 -2.54
N ALA A 114 -11.04 8.47 -2.43
CA ALA A 114 -11.46 7.91 -1.16
C ALA A 114 -10.27 7.46 -0.29
N TYR A 115 -9.26 6.84 -0.90
CA TYR A 115 -7.99 6.52 -0.26
C TYR A 115 -7.30 7.78 0.27
N GLY A 116 -7.09 8.79 -0.58
CA GLY A 116 -6.43 10.05 -0.21
C GLY A 116 -7.15 10.77 0.94
N ALA A 117 -8.48 10.81 0.90
CA ALA A 117 -9.29 11.37 1.99
C ALA A 117 -9.13 10.60 3.32
N CYS A 118 -9.08 9.25 3.28
CA CYS A 118 -8.86 8.42 4.47
C CYS A 118 -7.44 8.61 5.03
N LEU A 119 -6.44 8.63 4.16
CA LEU A 119 -5.03 8.89 4.49
C LEU A 119 -4.89 10.25 5.20
N VAL A 120 -5.33 11.33 4.56
CA VAL A 120 -5.21 12.69 5.11
C VAL A 120 -6.02 12.85 6.41
N ALA A 121 -7.22 12.27 6.49
CA ALA A 121 -8.01 12.29 7.72
C ALA A 121 -7.30 11.61 8.90
N THR A 122 -6.68 10.45 8.64
CA THR A 122 -5.92 9.70 9.66
C THR A 122 -4.70 10.50 10.11
N LEU A 123 -3.89 10.98 9.16
CA LEU A 123 -2.69 11.77 9.45
C LEU A 123 -3.00 13.05 10.25
N ARG A 124 -4.06 13.77 9.88
CA ARG A 124 -4.51 14.97 10.62
C ARG A 124 -4.99 14.65 12.03
N ALA A 125 -5.70 13.55 12.21
CA ALA A 125 -6.15 13.13 13.53
C ALA A 125 -4.97 12.79 14.45
N LEU A 126 -3.99 12.03 13.93
CA LEU A 126 -2.77 11.72 14.67
C LEU A 126 -1.95 12.96 15.00
N LYS A 127 -1.78 13.88 14.04
CA LYS A 127 -1.11 15.16 14.28
C LYS A 127 -1.80 15.94 15.39
N LYS A 128 -3.13 16.03 15.35
CA LYS A 128 -3.94 16.72 16.36
C LYS A 128 -3.78 16.10 17.75
N ASN A 129 -3.62 14.78 17.83
CA ASN A 129 -3.40 14.07 19.09
C ASN A 129 -1.94 14.14 19.59
N GLY A 130 -1.02 14.63 18.76
CA GLY A 130 0.43 14.59 19.05
C GLY A 130 1.08 13.23 18.81
N ASP A 131 0.37 12.30 18.17
CA ASP A 131 0.80 10.91 17.94
C ASP A 131 1.50 10.71 16.57
N LEU A 132 1.44 11.70 15.65
CA LEU A 132 2.06 11.59 14.32
C LEU A 132 3.58 11.81 14.41
N THR A 133 4.30 10.81 14.91
CA THR A 133 5.75 10.81 15.06
C THR A 133 6.34 9.44 14.72
N PRO A 134 7.60 9.37 14.26
CA PRO A 134 8.26 8.10 13.96
C PRO A 134 8.54 7.24 15.21
N GLU A 135 8.55 7.82 16.41
CA GLU A 135 8.66 7.04 17.65
C GLU A 135 7.37 6.27 17.96
N LYS A 136 6.22 6.86 17.64
CA LYS A 136 4.91 6.23 17.84
C LYS A 136 4.58 5.25 16.72
N TYR A 137 4.93 5.62 15.49
CA TYR A 137 4.73 4.83 14.28
C TYR A 137 6.06 4.67 13.52
N PRO A 138 6.95 3.73 13.92
CA PRO A 138 8.21 3.47 13.25
C PRO A 138 8.18 3.34 11.72
N SER A 139 7.14 2.73 11.17
CA SER A 139 6.89 2.53 9.73
C SER A 139 6.48 3.80 8.98
N LEU A 140 6.25 4.92 9.68
CA LEU A 140 5.62 6.12 9.12
C LEU A 140 6.35 6.66 7.90
N GLU A 141 7.68 6.64 7.89
CA GLU A 141 8.48 7.07 6.74
C GLU A 141 8.18 6.23 5.49
N TYR A 142 8.17 4.90 5.62
CA TYR A 142 7.95 3.95 4.53
C TYR A 142 6.53 4.11 3.95
N MET A 143 5.52 4.24 4.82
CA MET A 143 4.14 4.43 4.39
C MET A 143 3.95 5.79 3.69
N LEU A 144 4.56 6.87 4.19
CA LEU A 144 4.47 8.18 3.54
C LEU A 144 5.21 8.23 2.21
N LYS A 145 6.36 7.56 2.09
CA LYS A 145 7.10 7.41 0.82
C LYS A 145 6.24 6.67 -0.21
N ALA A 146 5.66 5.53 0.15
CA ALA A 146 4.76 4.77 -0.72
C ALA A 146 3.50 5.56 -1.11
N ALA A 147 2.85 6.23 -0.16
CA ALA A 147 1.69 7.06 -0.45
C ALA A 147 2.04 8.26 -1.37
N THR A 148 3.25 8.81 -1.25
CA THR A 148 3.73 9.86 -2.15
C THR A 148 3.90 9.33 -3.57
N SER A 149 4.56 8.17 -3.73
CA SER A 149 4.73 7.48 -5.01
C SER A 149 3.38 7.21 -5.68
N LEU A 150 2.46 6.58 -4.95
CA LEU A 150 1.10 6.28 -5.41
C LEU A 150 0.35 7.54 -5.87
N GLY A 151 0.40 8.62 -5.10
CA GLY A 151 -0.27 9.87 -5.48
C GLY A 151 0.38 10.56 -6.70
N GLN A 152 1.70 10.41 -6.89
CA GLN A 152 2.37 10.90 -8.10
C GLN A 152 2.00 10.07 -9.33
N ALA A 153 1.98 8.74 -9.20
CA ALA A 153 1.60 7.83 -10.28
C ALA A 153 0.15 8.07 -10.75
N THR A 154 -0.76 8.37 -9.82
CA THR A 154 -2.19 8.56 -10.12
C THR A 154 -2.54 9.94 -10.70
N ARG A 155 -1.62 10.92 -10.69
CA ARG A 155 -1.85 12.23 -11.36
C ARG A 155 -2.12 12.08 -12.86
N GLY A 156 -1.49 11.10 -13.51
CA GLY A 156 -1.73 10.80 -14.92
C GLY A 156 -3.14 10.28 -15.22
N LEU A 157 -3.87 9.85 -14.19
CA LEU A 157 -5.21 9.28 -14.29
C LEU A 157 -6.32 10.34 -14.14
N GLY A 158 -5.98 11.63 -14.09
CA GLY A 158 -6.95 12.71 -13.85
C GLY A 158 -7.46 12.77 -12.40
N VAL A 159 -6.71 12.18 -11.46
CA VAL A 159 -6.99 12.30 -10.04
C VAL A 159 -6.46 13.62 -9.52
N ASP A 160 -7.36 14.56 -9.22
CA ASP A 160 -7.00 15.89 -8.69
C ASP A 160 -6.72 15.92 -7.16
N SER A 161 -6.52 14.76 -6.53
CA SER A 161 -6.29 14.68 -5.08
C SER A 161 -4.79 14.82 -4.75
N GLU A 162 -4.39 15.99 -4.23
CA GLU A 162 -2.98 16.29 -3.90
C GLU A 162 -2.49 15.67 -2.57
N TYR A 163 -2.93 14.47 -2.20
CA TYR A 163 -2.51 13.85 -0.94
C TYR A 163 -1.01 13.51 -0.91
N ASP A 164 -0.38 13.32 -2.06
CA ASP A 164 1.08 13.12 -2.15
C ASP A 164 1.84 14.34 -1.60
N ARG A 165 1.37 15.56 -1.90
CA ARG A 165 1.96 16.79 -1.37
C ARG A 165 1.78 16.90 0.14
N VAL A 166 0.65 16.41 0.67
CA VAL A 166 0.43 16.31 2.12
C VAL A 166 1.48 15.38 2.73
N CYS A 167 1.71 14.20 2.14
CA CYS A 167 2.72 13.26 2.60
C CYS A 167 4.14 13.84 2.53
N GLN A 168 4.51 14.52 1.44
CA GLN A 168 5.79 15.21 1.31
C GLN A 168 5.96 16.32 2.36
N GLY A 169 4.90 17.08 2.66
CA GLY A 169 4.92 18.10 3.70
C GLY A 169 5.18 17.53 5.10
N ILE A 170 4.51 16.42 5.43
CA ILE A 170 4.72 15.68 6.67
C ILE A 170 6.15 15.12 6.70
N GLY A 171 6.58 14.49 5.60
CA GLY A 171 7.91 13.92 5.46
C GLY A 171 9.00 14.96 5.69
N LYS A 172 8.86 16.13 5.07
CA LYS A 172 9.77 17.25 5.29
C LYS A 172 9.78 17.72 6.75
N ARG A 173 8.62 17.85 7.39
CA ARG A 173 8.53 18.27 8.80
C ARG A 173 9.21 17.27 9.75
N LEU A 174 9.07 15.97 9.49
CA LEU A 174 9.53 14.91 10.40
C LEU A 174 10.96 14.45 10.12
N PHE A 175 11.39 14.43 8.85
CA PHE A 175 12.62 13.75 8.44
C PHE A 175 13.68 14.67 7.83
N SER A 176 13.37 15.95 7.50
CA SER A 176 14.37 16.83 6.87
C SER A 176 15.57 17.19 7.76
N GLY A 177 15.47 16.95 9.07
CA GLY A 177 16.56 17.18 10.03
C GLY A 177 17.50 15.99 10.18
N ILE A 178 17.19 14.84 9.58
CA ILE A 178 17.99 13.61 9.67
C ILE A 178 18.98 13.60 8.50
N PRO A 179 20.29 13.49 8.75
CA PRO A 179 21.29 13.30 7.69
C PRO A 179 20.99 12.04 6.86
N ARG A 180 21.23 12.08 5.55
CA ARG A 180 20.97 10.93 4.65
C ARG A 180 21.72 9.67 5.07
N GLU A 181 23.00 9.81 5.41
CA GLU A 181 23.83 8.71 5.91
C GLU A 181 23.24 8.07 7.17
N GLU A 182 22.67 8.88 8.07
CA GLU A 182 22.03 8.39 9.29
C GLU A 182 20.72 7.64 8.98
N ALA A 183 19.92 8.15 8.05
CA ALA A 183 18.70 7.48 7.59
C ALA A 183 19.03 6.14 6.89
N ARG A 184 20.03 6.13 6.00
CA ARG A 184 20.51 4.93 5.31
C ARG A 184 21.02 3.88 6.30
N ALA A 185 21.91 4.26 7.22
CA ALA A 185 22.43 3.36 8.24
C ALA A 185 21.32 2.78 9.12
N LEU A 186 20.27 3.57 9.42
CA LEU A 186 19.11 3.07 10.16
C LEU A 186 18.30 2.05 9.35
N HIS A 187 18.09 2.28 8.05
CA HIS A 187 17.38 1.35 7.17
C HIS A 187 18.16 0.03 7.00
N GLU A 188 19.47 0.10 6.80
CA GLU A 188 20.36 -1.07 6.74
C GLU A 188 20.36 -1.85 8.06
N ALA A 189 20.43 -1.15 9.21
CA ALA A 189 20.37 -1.79 10.52
C ALA A 189 19.03 -2.52 10.75
N ARG A 190 17.92 -1.94 10.29
CA ARG A 190 16.59 -2.58 10.33
C ARG A 190 16.52 -3.82 9.45
N HIS A 191 17.01 -3.73 8.21
CA HIS A 191 17.06 -4.85 7.29
C HIS A 191 17.88 -6.01 7.86
N LYS A 192 19.08 -5.72 8.37
CA LYS A 192 19.96 -6.72 9.01
C LYS A 192 19.30 -7.35 10.25
N ALA A 193 18.65 -6.55 11.09
CA ALA A 193 17.94 -7.06 12.25
C ALA A 193 16.77 -7.97 11.84
N TRP A 194 16.06 -7.65 10.77
CA TRP A 194 14.98 -8.48 10.23
C TRP A 194 15.49 -9.79 9.62
N LEU A 195 16.58 -9.77 8.85
CA LEU A 195 17.18 -10.99 8.29
C LEU A 195 17.48 -12.02 9.39
N GLN A 196 17.98 -11.56 10.53
CA GLN A 196 18.26 -12.42 11.69
C GLN A 196 17.01 -13.06 12.31
N THR A 197 15.80 -12.58 11.98
CA THR A 197 14.52 -13.18 12.41
C THR A 197 14.03 -14.29 11.50
N LEU A 198 14.59 -14.43 10.30
CA LEU A 198 14.15 -15.39 9.29
C LEU A 198 14.77 -16.78 9.51
N PRO A 199 14.17 -17.85 8.95
CA PRO A 199 14.81 -19.16 8.85
C PRO A 199 16.16 -19.09 8.10
N ALA A 200 17.11 -19.95 8.46
CA ALA A 200 18.48 -19.90 7.91
C ALA A 200 18.57 -20.19 6.40
N ASP A 201 17.66 -21.01 5.88
CA ASP A 201 17.49 -21.27 4.44
C ASP A 201 17.05 -20.00 3.71
N VAL A 202 16.05 -19.29 4.26
CA VAL A 202 15.57 -18.01 3.70
C VAL A 202 16.64 -16.92 3.80
N GLN A 203 17.41 -16.87 4.90
CA GLN A 203 18.54 -15.93 5.02
C GLN A 203 19.55 -16.11 3.88
N LYS A 204 19.88 -17.36 3.57
CA LYS A 204 20.84 -17.69 2.51
C LYS A 204 20.34 -17.28 1.13
N GLU A 205 19.05 -17.46 0.84
CA GLU A 205 18.42 -16.96 -0.39
C GLU A 205 18.58 -15.44 -0.52
N PHE A 206 18.34 -14.69 0.56
CA PHE A 206 18.50 -13.23 0.55
C PHE A 206 19.96 -12.77 0.43
N GLU A 207 20.91 -13.51 1.01
CA GLU A 207 22.35 -13.25 0.87
C GLU A 207 22.83 -13.55 -0.56
N GLU A 208 22.36 -14.65 -1.18
CA GLU A 208 22.72 -15.01 -2.56
C GLU A 208 22.12 -14.04 -3.58
N GLU A 209 20.87 -13.57 -3.38
CA GLU A 209 20.30 -12.51 -4.22
C GLU A 209 21.03 -11.16 -4.08
N ALA A 210 21.55 -10.85 -2.90
CA ALA A 210 22.30 -9.59 -2.70
C ALA A 210 23.65 -9.59 -3.43
N ASP A 211 24.29 -10.75 -3.57
CA ASP A 211 25.52 -10.90 -4.36
C ASP A 211 25.27 -10.79 -5.88
N ASP A 212 24.03 -11.00 -6.34
CA ASP A 212 23.61 -10.87 -7.75
C ASP A 212 23.01 -9.47 -8.08
N ASP A 213 22.45 -8.77 -7.07
CA ASP A 213 21.85 -7.41 -7.18
C ASP A 213 22.88 -6.26 -7.00
N ASP A 214 24.18 -6.55 -6.90
CA ASP A 214 25.29 -5.56 -6.74
C ASP A 214 25.40 -4.56 -7.93
N ASP A 215 24.57 -4.70 -8.97
CA ASP A 215 24.41 -3.76 -10.11
C ASP A 215 23.16 -2.85 -10.00
N ASP A 216 22.23 -3.09 -9.07
CA ASP A 216 21.00 -2.31 -8.82
C ASP A 216 20.96 -1.67 -7.41
N ASP A 217 22.11 -1.65 -6.72
CA ASP A 217 22.43 -0.59 -5.77
C ASP A 217 22.54 0.70 -6.59
N GLU A 218 21.38 1.28 -6.93
CA GLU A 218 21.28 2.70 -7.24
C GLU A 218 22.01 3.41 -6.09
N GLU A 219 23.27 3.77 -6.36
CA GLU A 219 23.81 5.03 -5.93
C GLU A 219 22.67 6.02 -6.20
N GLU A 220 21.83 6.30 -5.19
CA GLU A 220 21.02 7.51 -5.18
C GLU A 220 22.05 8.60 -5.48
N ASP A 221 22.12 9.03 -6.74
CA ASP A 221 23.09 9.99 -7.24
C ASP A 221 23.22 11.11 -6.19
N GLU A 222 24.37 11.77 -6.06
CA GLU A 222 24.47 12.95 -5.17
C GLU A 222 23.37 14.01 -5.46
N ASP A 223 22.77 13.95 -6.66
CA ASP A 223 21.64 14.75 -7.13
C ASP A 223 20.23 14.20 -6.80
N ASP A 224 20.12 12.97 -6.30
CA ASP A 224 18.84 12.33 -6.06
C ASP A 224 18.15 12.99 -4.86
N LYS A 225 16.99 13.56 -5.09
CA LYS A 225 16.33 14.41 -4.09
C LYS A 225 15.60 13.51 -3.10
N PRO A 226 15.57 13.84 -1.79
CA PRO A 226 14.82 13.02 -0.84
C PRO A 226 13.35 12.94 -1.27
N TRP A 227 12.65 11.85 -0.97
CA TRP A 227 11.26 11.64 -1.44
C TRP A 227 10.28 12.75 -1.00
N TRP A 228 10.59 13.45 0.09
CA TRP A 228 9.87 14.63 0.58
C TRP A 228 10.30 15.96 -0.08
N HIS A 229 11.13 15.93 -1.11
CA HIS A 229 11.54 17.10 -1.87
C HIS A 229 10.31 17.77 -2.51
N GLY A 230 10.31 19.10 -2.51
CA GLY A 230 9.14 19.88 -2.93
C GLY A 230 8.04 19.99 -1.85
N GLY A 231 8.16 19.26 -0.73
CA GLY A 231 7.26 19.41 0.41
C GLY A 231 7.17 20.85 0.91
N VAL A 232 5.94 21.34 1.11
CA VAL A 232 5.65 22.70 1.55
C VAL A 232 5.25 22.69 3.02
N ALA A 233 5.82 23.58 3.83
CA ALA A 233 5.46 23.68 5.24
C ALA A 233 3.98 24.06 5.40
N GLY A 234 3.25 23.36 6.28
CA GLY A 234 1.83 23.61 6.55
C GLY A 234 0.85 23.06 5.50
N ILE A 235 1.32 22.43 4.42
CA ILE A 235 0.45 21.81 3.40
C ILE A 235 -0.46 20.73 4.01
N GLU A 236 0.01 20.05 5.06
CA GLU A 236 -0.76 19.06 5.83
C GLU A 236 -2.04 19.63 6.48
N ASP A 237 -2.14 20.96 6.64
CA ASP A 237 -3.30 21.66 7.20
C ASP A 237 -4.21 22.32 6.14
N VAL A 238 -3.88 22.21 4.85
CA VAL A 238 -4.66 22.84 3.77
C VAL A 238 -6.07 22.28 3.70
N LYS A 239 -7.05 23.18 3.63
CA LYS A 239 -8.44 22.79 3.43
C LYS A 239 -8.66 22.56 1.94
N ASP A 240 -8.73 21.30 1.57
CA ASP A 240 -9.10 20.84 0.24
C ASP A 240 -10.42 20.07 0.34
N GLU A 241 -11.29 20.22 -0.65
CA GLU A 241 -12.56 19.50 -0.71
C GLU A 241 -12.34 18.00 -0.84
N ASP A 242 -11.29 17.55 -1.53
CA ASP A 242 -10.92 16.14 -1.70
C ASP A 242 -10.39 15.51 -0.41
N PHE A 243 -10.11 16.32 0.63
CA PHE A 243 -9.77 15.83 1.96
C PHE A 243 -10.95 15.85 2.94
N VAL A 244 -12.15 16.25 2.48
CA VAL A 244 -13.37 16.20 3.29
C VAL A 244 -13.93 14.77 3.28
N LEU A 245 -13.44 13.94 4.21
CA LEU A 245 -13.74 12.51 4.27
C LEU A 245 -15.25 12.20 4.17
N SER A 246 -16.11 12.91 4.88
CA SER A 246 -17.56 12.65 4.84
C SER A 246 -18.20 12.89 3.48
N ARG A 247 -17.69 13.87 2.72
CA ARG A 247 -18.16 14.18 1.36
C ARG A 247 -17.65 13.13 0.39
N VAL A 248 -16.33 12.95 0.33
CA VAL A 248 -15.67 12.01 -0.59
C VAL A 248 -16.15 10.58 -0.35
N TRP A 249 -16.26 10.16 0.91
CA TRP A 249 -16.76 8.82 1.23
C TRP A 249 -18.20 8.61 0.76
N LYS A 250 -19.06 9.63 0.89
CA LYS A 250 -20.43 9.55 0.39
C LYS A 250 -20.44 9.39 -1.13
N GLU A 251 -19.72 10.24 -1.85
CA GLU A 251 -19.62 10.19 -3.32
C GLU A 251 -19.10 8.83 -3.80
N TYR A 252 -18.05 8.32 -3.15
CA TYR A 252 -17.51 6.99 -3.44
C TYR A 252 -18.52 5.87 -3.18
N LYS A 253 -19.26 5.91 -2.06
CA LYS A 253 -20.32 4.91 -1.77
C LYS A 253 -21.51 5.01 -2.73
N ASP A 254 -21.87 6.21 -3.14
CA ASP A 254 -22.93 6.45 -4.12
C ASP A 254 -22.51 5.85 -5.48
N TYR A 255 -21.27 6.10 -5.94
CA TYR A 255 -20.71 5.48 -7.15
C TYR A 255 -20.73 3.94 -7.09
N LEU A 256 -20.19 3.37 -6.00
CA LEU A 256 -20.15 1.91 -5.82
C LEU A 256 -21.54 1.25 -5.76
N SER A 257 -22.60 2.00 -5.49
CA SER A 257 -23.97 1.46 -5.46
C SER A 257 -24.49 1.07 -6.84
N GLU A 258 -23.89 1.64 -7.90
CA GLU A 258 -24.23 1.39 -9.30
C GLU A 258 -23.29 0.35 -9.94
N CYS A 259 -22.11 0.12 -9.33
CA CYS A 259 -21.12 -0.84 -9.83
C CYS A 259 -21.50 -2.31 -9.57
N PRO A 260 -21.16 -3.23 -10.49
CA PRO A 260 -21.19 -4.66 -10.23
C PRO A 260 -20.26 -5.04 -9.06
N THR A 261 -20.75 -5.86 -8.14
CA THR A 261 -19.99 -6.34 -6.97
C THR A 261 -19.37 -7.73 -7.19
N LYS A 262 -19.61 -8.33 -8.35
CA LYS A 262 -19.28 -9.70 -8.70
C LYS A 262 -18.75 -9.77 -10.14
N PRO A 263 -18.05 -10.85 -10.51
CA PRO A 263 -17.61 -11.04 -11.89
C PRO A 263 -18.77 -10.93 -12.89
N LEU A 264 -18.49 -10.32 -14.05
CA LEU A 264 -19.44 -10.25 -15.18
C LEU A 264 -19.63 -11.61 -15.88
N ARG A 265 -18.65 -12.50 -15.75
CA ARG A 265 -18.63 -13.84 -16.36
C ARG A 265 -18.17 -14.87 -15.33
N GLY A 266 -18.66 -16.10 -15.48
CA GLY A 266 -18.39 -17.21 -14.59
C GLY A 266 -19.21 -17.17 -13.30
N PRO A 267 -18.86 -18.02 -12.32
CA PRO A 267 -19.45 -18.01 -10.98
C PRO A 267 -19.44 -16.61 -10.33
N PRO A 268 -20.44 -16.30 -9.48
CA PRO A 268 -20.58 -14.99 -8.84
C PRO A 268 -19.62 -14.80 -7.64
N ILE A 269 -18.36 -15.20 -7.80
CA ILE A 269 -17.30 -15.15 -6.81
C ILE A 269 -15.97 -14.88 -7.51
N TRP A 270 -15.22 -13.87 -7.02
CA TRP A 270 -13.92 -13.49 -7.60
C TRP A 270 -12.84 -14.55 -7.42
N ASP A 271 -12.89 -15.27 -6.30
CA ASP A 271 -11.91 -16.26 -5.88
C ASP A 271 -11.98 -17.52 -6.77
N LEU A 272 -11.01 -17.64 -7.67
CA LEU A 272 -10.89 -18.71 -8.66
C LEU A 272 -10.55 -20.05 -8.00
N ASP A 273 -9.97 -20.08 -6.80
CA ASP A 273 -9.76 -21.33 -6.05
C ASP A 273 -11.07 -21.98 -5.63
N LYS A 274 -12.16 -21.20 -5.60
CA LYS A 274 -13.51 -21.67 -5.27
C LYS A 274 -14.32 -22.05 -6.50
N TRP A 275 -13.81 -21.84 -7.71
CA TRP A 275 -14.49 -22.26 -8.93
C TRP A 275 -14.37 -23.77 -9.09
N SER A 276 -15.44 -24.41 -9.57
CA SER A 276 -15.36 -25.83 -9.91
C SER A 276 -14.52 -26.03 -11.18
N GLN A 277 -14.01 -27.25 -11.38
CA GLN A 277 -13.30 -27.58 -12.61
C GLN A 277 -14.16 -27.38 -13.86
N ALA A 278 -15.48 -27.61 -13.75
CA ALA A 278 -16.41 -27.36 -14.85
C ALA A 278 -16.56 -25.86 -15.16
N ASP A 279 -16.54 -25.01 -14.12
CA ASP A 279 -16.57 -23.55 -14.30
C ASP A 279 -15.26 -23.06 -14.95
N LYS A 280 -14.11 -23.57 -14.51
CA LYS A 280 -12.79 -23.21 -15.06
C LYS A 280 -12.62 -23.64 -16.52
N ALA A 281 -13.12 -24.83 -16.88
CA ALA A 281 -12.98 -25.40 -18.22
C ALA A 281 -13.57 -24.52 -19.35
N ALA A 282 -14.57 -23.69 -19.05
CA ALA A 282 -15.15 -22.75 -20.03
C ALA A 282 -14.23 -21.58 -20.39
N PHE A 283 -13.16 -21.37 -19.63
CA PHE A 283 -12.24 -20.24 -19.76
C PHE A 283 -10.77 -20.69 -19.87
N SER A 284 -10.51 -22.00 -19.97
CA SER A 284 -9.15 -22.51 -20.15
C SER A 284 -8.64 -22.21 -21.56
N PHE A 285 -7.34 -22.01 -21.70
CA PHE A 285 -6.72 -21.77 -23.00
C PHE A 285 -6.94 -22.93 -23.99
N ASP A 286 -7.03 -24.17 -23.50
CA ASP A 286 -7.32 -25.35 -24.32
C ASP A 286 -8.67 -25.27 -25.03
N ALA A 287 -9.68 -24.68 -24.37
CA ALA A 287 -11.03 -24.54 -24.92
C ALA A 287 -11.16 -23.42 -25.97
N MET A 288 -10.16 -22.55 -26.10
CA MET A 288 -10.13 -21.45 -27.07
C MET A 288 -9.41 -21.79 -28.38
N SER A 289 -8.96 -23.04 -28.55
CA SER A 289 -8.22 -23.49 -29.74
C SER A 289 -9.10 -24.02 -30.89
N ASP A 290 -10.43 -24.02 -30.75
CA ASP A 290 -11.38 -24.63 -31.68
C ASP A 290 -12.21 -23.63 -32.52
N ASP A 291 -11.89 -22.32 -32.52
CA ASP A 291 -12.53 -21.28 -33.38
C ASP A 291 -11.55 -20.58 -34.34
#